data_AF-A0A3M1BPS4-F1
#
_entry.id   AF-A0A3M1BPS4-F1
#
_cell.length_a   1.000
_cell.length_b   1.000
_cell.length_c   1.000
_cell.angle_alpha   90.00
_cell.angle_beta   90.00
_cell.angle_gamma   90.00
#
_symmetry.space_group_name_H-M   'P 1'
#
loop_
_entity.id
_entity.type
_entity.pdbx_description
1 polymer ?
#
loop_
_entity_poly.entity_id
_entity_poly.type
_entity_poly.pdbx_seq_one_letter_code
_entity_poly.pdbx_strand_id
1 'polypeptide(L)'
;MAVLSKEEIGQEEVEKFYQFCKKSIDMEVASYLEACVRCGICAEACLFYMGENVSGRIDPTLTPAYKADLLREIYKENYTLLGRLKKLFGFGVKIKPEELKEQARLAFYTCTNCDRCTKACPMGIDTPRLVSIVRGALTHAGLTPKDLADATNLSVEKGSPLGVDTQTFLQRLEFIS
;
A
#
# COMPACT_ATOMS: atom_id res chain seq x y z
N MET A 1 14.66 10.24 3.30
CA MET A 1 13.50 9.54 3.92
C MET A 1 13.97 8.23 4.54
N ALA A 2 13.34 7.75 5.62
CA ALA A 2 13.75 6.50 6.29
C ALA A 2 13.56 5.29 5.37
N VAL A 3 14.64 4.52 5.25
CA VAL A 3 14.86 3.40 4.34
C VAL A 3 14.44 2.10 5.04
N LEU A 4 14.01 1.07 4.28
CA LEU A 4 14.02 -0.34 4.67
C LEU A 4 15.46 -0.82 4.99
N SER A 5 16.10 -0.19 5.98
CA SER A 5 17.40 -0.54 6.56
C SER A 5 17.30 -0.69 8.08
N LYS A 6 16.11 -0.50 8.68
CA LYS A 6 15.87 -0.89 10.06
C LYS A 6 15.66 -2.40 10.11
N GLU A 7 16.63 -3.11 10.68
CA GLU A 7 16.55 -4.56 10.92
C GLU A 7 15.41 -4.91 11.89
N GLU A 8 15.06 -3.99 12.79
CA GLU A 8 14.02 -4.14 13.79
C GLU A 8 12.84 -3.19 13.55
N ILE A 9 11.64 -3.76 13.39
CA ILE A 9 10.37 -3.03 13.41
C ILE A 9 9.84 -3.11 14.84
N GLY A 10 9.55 -1.97 15.45
CA GLY A 10 9.03 -1.90 16.81
C GLY A 10 7.55 -1.52 16.86
N GLN A 11 7.07 -1.32 18.09
CA GLN A 11 5.71 -0.82 18.34
C GLN A 11 5.53 0.63 17.90
N GLU A 12 6.61 1.42 17.81
CA GLU A 12 6.55 2.80 17.35
C GLU A 12 6.14 2.88 15.87
N GLU A 13 6.71 2.04 15.01
CA GLU A 13 6.37 1.97 13.59
C GLU A 13 4.92 1.51 13.38
N VAL A 14 4.46 0.56 14.20
CA VAL A 14 3.06 0.10 14.21
C VAL A 14 2.12 1.25 14.54
N GLU A 15 2.42 2.03 15.58
CA GLU A 15 1.61 3.18 15.97
C GLU A 15 1.59 4.26 14.87
N LYS A 16 2.75 4.57 14.27
CA LYS A 16 2.85 5.52 13.14
C LYS A 16 2.00 5.06 11.95
N PHE A 17 2.12 3.79 11.56
CA PHE A 17 1.33 3.20 10.48
C PHE A 17 -0.17 3.30 10.77
N TYR A 18 -0.58 2.90 11.98
CA TYR A 18 -1.98 2.91 12.40
C TYR A 18 -2.58 4.32 12.38
N GLN A 19 -1.90 5.30 12.99
CA GLN A 19 -2.38 6.67 13.06
C GLN A 19 -2.45 7.33 11.67
N PHE A 20 -1.47 7.05 10.80
CA PHE A 20 -1.51 7.55 9.43
C PHE A 20 -2.72 6.98 8.67
N CYS A 21 -2.95 5.66 8.76
CA CYS A 21 -4.11 5.02 8.13
C CYS A 21 -5.41 5.63 8.63
N LYS A 22 -5.58 5.75 9.96
CA LYS A 22 -6.77 6.36 10.57
C LYS A 22 -7.00 7.79 10.07
N LYS A 23 -5.95 8.62 10.01
CA LYS A 23 -6.04 10.01 9.55
C LYS A 23 -6.36 10.12 8.06
N SER A 24 -5.98 9.12 7.27
CA SER A 24 -6.16 9.12 5.80
C SER A 24 -7.53 8.64 5.34
N ILE A 25 -8.41 8.23 6.27
CA ILE A 25 -9.77 7.80 5.95
C ILE A 25 -10.67 9.04 5.87
N ASP A 26 -10.97 9.47 4.65
CA ASP A 26 -12.01 10.44 4.34
C ASP A 26 -13.34 9.74 3.94
N MET A 27 -14.34 10.52 3.51
CA MET A 27 -15.65 10.00 3.12
C MET A 27 -15.59 9.04 1.92
N GLU A 28 -14.73 9.34 0.94
CA GLU A 28 -14.57 8.52 -0.26
C GLU A 28 -13.91 7.19 0.10
N VAL A 29 -12.79 7.24 0.83
CA VAL A 29 -12.08 6.06 1.33
C VAL A 29 -12.98 5.21 2.21
N ALA A 30 -13.75 5.81 3.12
CA ALA A 30 -14.72 5.09 3.94
C ALA A 30 -15.76 4.36 3.10
N SER A 31 -16.25 4.98 2.02
CA SER A 31 -17.22 4.37 1.11
C SER A 31 -16.64 3.12 0.42
N TYR A 32 -15.39 3.20 -0.06
CA TYR A 32 -14.67 2.03 -0.61
C TYR A 32 -14.40 0.94 0.43
N LEU A 33 -14.12 1.34 1.68
CA LEU A 33 -13.87 0.43 2.80
C LEU A 33 -15.14 -0.24 3.35
N GLU A 34 -16.32 0.30 3.06
CA GLU A 34 -17.59 -0.36 3.40
C GLU A 34 -18.14 -1.18 2.23
N ALA A 35 -17.97 -0.72 0.99
CA ALA A 35 -18.60 -1.33 -0.19
C ALA A 35 -18.07 -2.72 -0.59
N CYS A 36 -16.93 -3.18 -0.06
CA CYS A 36 -16.36 -4.46 -0.48
C CYS A 36 -17.17 -5.66 0.04
N VAL A 37 -17.83 -6.36 -0.88
CA VAL A 37 -18.60 -7.59 -0.60
C VAL A 37 -17.79 -8.87 -0.67
N ARG A 38 -16.45 -8.78 -0.77
CA ARG A 38 -15.53 -9.94 -0.86
C ARG A 38 -15.84 -10.91 -2.03
N CYS A 39 -16.29 -10.38 -3.18
CA CYS A 39 -16.65 -11.19 -4.35
C CYS A 39 -15.46 -11.84 -5.07
N GLY A 40 -14.22 -11.39 -4.84
CA GLY A 40 -13.02 -12.01 -5.41
C GLY A 40 -12.68 -11.63 -6.85
N ILE A 41 -13.56 -10.95 -7.60
CA ILE A 41 -13.33 -10.58 -9.02
C ILE A 41 -12.03 -9.78 -9.22
N CYS A 42 -11.64 -8.95 -8.25
CA CYS A 42 -10.38 -8.21 -8.31
C CYS A 42 -9.13 -9.12 -8.37
N ALA A 43 -9.22 -10.36 -7.85
CA ALA A 43 -8.14 -11.34 -7.89
C ALA A 43 -7.86 -11.80 -9.31
N GLU A 44 -8.90 -12.14 -10.08
CA GLU A 44 -8.79 -12.55 -11.48
C GLU A 44 -8.27 -11.44 -12.40
N ALA A 45 -8.51 -10.18 -12.03
CA ALA A 45 -7.99 -9.02 -12.75
C ALA A 45 -6.52 -8.71 -12.42
N CYS A 46 -5.99 -9.22 -11.31
CA CYS A 46 -4.68 -8.84 -10.79
C CYS A 46 -3.55 -9.63 -11.47
N LEU A 47 -2.58 -8.91 -12.06
CA LEU A 47 -1.42 -9.54 -12.70
C LEU A 47 -0.60 -10.40 -11.74
N PHE A 48 -0.40 -9.96 -10.49
CA PHE A 48 0.42 -10.70 -9.53
C PHE A 48 -0.26 -11.97 -9.04
N TYR A 49 -1.55 -11.86 -8.66
CA TYR A 49 -2.33 -13.03 -8.26
C TYR A 49 -2.44 -14.04 -9.41
N MET A 50 -2.74 -13.57 -10.62
CA MET A 50 -2.85 -14.45 -11.79
C MET A 50 -1.51 -15.02 -12.25
N GLY A 51 -0.42 -14.26 -12.17
CA GLY A 51 0.91 -14.75 -12.50
C GLY A 51 1.31 -15.94 -11.63
N GLU A 52 1.03 -15.88 -10.34
CA GLU A 52 1.26 -17.01 -9.44
C GLU A 52 0.25 -18.16 -9.66
N ASN A 53 -1.03 -17.83 -9.92
CA ASN A 53 -2.05 -18.83 -10.26
C ASN A 53 -1.64 -19.68 -11.48
N VAL A 54 -1.15 -19.06 -12.54
CA VAL A 54 -0.66 -19.77 -13.75
C VAL A 54 0.54 -20.68 -13.43
N SER A 55 1.35 -20.33 -12.44
CA SER A 55 2.48 -21.16 -11.97
C SER A 55 2.08 -22.34 -11.06
N GLY A 56 0.79 -22.49 -10.73
CA GLY A 56 0.27 -23.55 -9.86
C GLY A 56 0.49 -23.29 -8.36
N ARG A 57 0.94 -22.10 -7.97
CA ARG A 57 1.13 -21.70 -6.57
C ARG A 57 0.17 -20.54 -6.27
N ILE A 58 -0.98 -20.82 -5.67
CA ILE A 58 -1.97 -19.77 -5.39
C ILE A 58 -1.68 -19.19 -4.00
N ASP A 59 -1.26 -17.92 -3.94
CA ASP A 59 -1.17 -17.13 -2.71
C ASP A 59 -2.38 -16.18 -2.59
N PRO A 60 -3.33 -16.44 -1.66
CA PRO A 60 -4.49 -15.58 -1.42
C PRO A 60 -4.13 -14.15 -0.95
N THR A 61 -2.95 -13.96 -0.37
CA THR A 61 -2.53 -12.64 0.15
C THR A 61 -2.27 -11.64 -0.98
N LEU A 62 -2.02 -12.12 -2.20
CA LEU A 62 -1.81 -11.27 -3.37
C LEU A 62 -3.08 -10.63 -3.92
N THR A 63 -4.26 -11.07 -3.47
CA THR A 63 -5.53 -10.50 -3.94
C THR A 63 -5.59 -8.99 -3.64
N PRO A 64 -6.09 -8.15 -4.57
CA PRO A 64 -6.15 -6.71 -4.33
C PRO A 64 -6.97 -6.32 -3.09
N ALA A 65 -8.04 -7.06 -2.79
CA ALA A 65 -8.82 -6.85 -1.58
C ALA A 65 -7.96 -7.04 -0.31
N TYR A 66 -7.17 -8.11 -0.24
CA TYR A 66 -6.32 -8.41 0.93
C TYR A 66 -5.29 -7.31 1.19
N LYS A 67 -4.72 -6.70 0.15
CA LYS A 67 -3.78 -5.58 0.27
C LYS A 67 -4.37 -4.35 1.00
N ALA A 68 -5.68 -4.17 0.95
CA ALA A 68 -6.41 -3.10 1.63
C ALA A 68 -7.08 -3.54 2.93
N ASP A 69 -6.92 -4.80 3.37
CA ASP A 69 -7.67 -5.34 4.50
C ASP A 69 -7.25 -4.76 5.83
N LEU A 70 -5.96 -4.56 6.05
CA LEU A 70 -5.49 -3.94 7.29
C LEU A 70 -6.08 -2.53 7.46
N LEU A 71 -6.13 -1.75 6.38
CA LEU A 71 -6.80 -0.45 6.36
C LEU A 71 -8.31 -0.58 6.64
N ARG A 72 -8.96 -1.62 6.12
CA ARG A 72 -10.39 -1.92 6.36
C ARG A 72 -10.68 -2.28 7.82
N GLU A 73 -9.80 -3.05 8.46
CA GLU A 73 -9.94 -3.39 9.89
C GLU A 73 -9.73 -2.15 10.77
N ILE A 74 -8.75 -1.29 10.44
CA ILE A 74 -8.57 0.01 11.11
C ILE A 74 -9.81 0.89 10.95
N TYR A 75 -10.40 0.94 9.75
CA TYR A 75 -11.65 1.64 9.50
C TYR A 75 -12.80 1.10 10.37
N LYS A 76 -13.06 -0.21 10.32
CA LYS A 76 -14.15 -0.82 11.09
C LYS A 76 -14.02 -0.50 12.57
N GLU A 77 -12.81 -0.68 13.12
CA GLU A 77 -12.54 -0.42 14.53
C GLU A 77 -12.86 1.02 14.95
N ASN A 78 -12.55 2.01 14.11
CA ASN A 78 -12.67 3.42 14.46
C ASN A 78 -14.01 4.07 14.05
N TYR A 79 -14.69 3.56 13.02
CA TYR A 79 -15.83 4.23 12.41
C TYR A 79 -17.15 3.44 12.51
N THR A 80 -17.11 2.13 12.78
CA THR A 80 -18.33 1.34 12.98
C THR A 80 -18.66 1.16 14.46
N LEU A 81 -19.95 1.08 14.80
CA LEU A 81 -20.39 0.85 16.18
C LEU A 81 -19.84 -0.46 16.74
N LEU A 82 -19.99 -1.56 15.97
CA LEU A 82 -19.51 -2.87 16.36
C LEU A 82 -17.98 -2.92 16.51
N GLY A 83 -17.24 -2.25 15.64
CA GLY A 83 -15.79 -2.18 15.74
C GLY A 83 -15.30 -1.43 16.98
N ARG A 84 -15.94 -0.29 17.33
CA ARG A 84 -15.63 0.45 18.56
C ARG A 84 -15.91 -0.38 19.81
N LEU A 85 -17.02 -1.12 19.82
CA LEU A 85 -17.34 -2.04 20.91
C LEU A 85 -16.29 -3.16 21.02
N LYS A 86 -15.94 -3.83 19.91
CA LYS A 86 -14.88 -4.84 19.89
C LYS A 86 -13.56 -4.33 20.45
N LYS A 87 -13.16 -3.11 20.08
CA LYS A 87 -11.95 -2.45 20.61
C LYS A 87 -12.01 -2.28 22.14
N LEU A 88 -13.15 -1.80 22.66
CA LEU A 88 -13.34 -1.59 24.10
C LEU A 88 -13.21 -2.89 24.90
N PHE A 89 -13.66 -4.01 24.33
CA PHE A 89 -13.51 -5.35 24.92
C PHE A 89 -12.15 -6.01 24.65
N GLY A 90 -11.15 -5.28 24.14
CA GLY A 90 -9.78 -5.81 23.92
C GLY A 90 -9.59 -6.62 22.63
N PHE A 91 -10.61 -6.67 21.76
CA PHE A 91 -10.58 -7.29 20.42
C PHE A 91 -10.30 -6.26 19.31
N GLY A 92 -9.53 -5.22 19.64
CA GLY A 92 -9.06 -4.26 18.66
C GLY A 92 -8.08 -4.87 17.65
N VAL A 93 -7.78 -4.11 16.61
CA VAL A 93 -6.78 -4.41 15.59
C VAL A 93 -5.42 -4.53 16.28
N LYS A 94 -4.83 -5.71 16.19
CA LYS A 94 -3.49 -6.00 16.71
C LYS A 94 -2.59 -6.25 15.51
N ILE A 95 -1.62 -5.37 15.31
CA ILE A 95 -0.66 -5.46 14.21
C ILE A 95 0.66 -5.91 14.80
N LYS A 96 1.18 -7.04 14.33
CA LYS A 96 2.52 -7.49 14.72
C LYS A 96 3.58 -6.76 13.88
N PRO A 97 4.78 -6.48 14.41
CA PRO A 97 5.84 -5.86 13.62
C PRO A 97 6.18 -6.62 12.33
N GLU A 98 6.11 -7.95 12.36
CA GLU A 98 6.37 -8.81 11.20
C GLU A 98 5.31 -8.64 10.10
N GLU A 99 4.07 -8.35 10.49
CA GLU A 99 2.96 -8.11 9.55
C GLU A 99 3.19 -6.81 8.77
N LEU A 100 3.93 -5.83 9.30
CA LEU A 100 4.30 -4.64 8.54
C LEU A 100 5.35 -4.92 7.46
N LYS A 101 6.28 -5.86 7.69
CA LYS A 101 7.22 -6.31 6.64
C LYS A 101 6.44 -6.94 5.50
N GLU A 102 5.48 -7.79 5.84
CA GLU A 102 4.62 -8.44 4.84
C GLU A 102 3.71 -7.43 4.13
N GLN A 103 3.14 -6.47 4.86
CA GLN A 103 2.34 -5.40 4.26
C GLN A 103 3.18 -4.55 3.31
N ALA A 104 4.46 -4.30 3.61
CA ALA A 104 5.38 -3.63 2.70
C ALA A 104 5.66 -4.46 1.44
N ARG A 105 5.88 -5.78 1.58
CA ARG A 105 5.98 -6.71 0.44
C ARG A 105 4.75 -6.60 -0.46
N LEU A 106 3.56 -6.74 0.12
CA LEU A 106 2.28 -6.72 -0.59
C LEU A 106 1.99 -5.36 -1.25
N ALA A 107 2.28 -4.26 -0.56
CA ALA A 107 1.98 -2.93 -1.04
C ALA A 107 2.96 -2.48 -2.11
N PHE A 108 4.28 -2.67 -1.94
CA PHE A 108 5.29 -2.15 -2.86
C PHE A 108 5.67 -3.12 -3.98
N TYR A 109 5.80 -4.41 -3.67
CA TYR A 109 6.40 -5.38 -4.59
C TYR A 109 5.37 -6.22 -5.36
N THR A 110 4.10 -6.22 -4.93
CA THR A 110 3.05 -7.02 -5.60
C THR A 110 1.86 -6.18 -6.08
N CYS A 111 2.04 -4.86 -6.18
CA CYS A 111 1.05 -3.96 -6.78
C CYS A 111 1.74 -2.94 -7.69
N THR A 112 1.25 -2.77 -8.93
CA THR A 112 1.75 -1.75 -9.85
C THR A 112 0.90 -0.48 -9.87
N ASN A 113 -0.19 -0.44 -9.09
CA ASN A 113 -1.23 0.60 -9.20
C ASN A 113 -1.80 0.75 -10.63
N CYS A 114 -1.91 -0.35 -11.38
CA CYS A 114 -2.41 -0.35 -12.76
C CYS A 114 -3.94 -0.21 -12.93
N ASP A 115 -4.70 -0.04 -11.84
CA ASP A 115 -6.16 0.19 -11.84
C ASP A 115 -7.07 -0.93 -12.41
N ARG A 116 -6.51 -2.05 -12.88
CA ARG A 116 -7.30 -3.18 -13.41
C ARG A 116 -8.35 -3.72 -12.43
N CYS A 117 -7.98 -3.83 -11.15
CA CYS A 117 -8.88 -4.32 -10.11
C CYS A 117 -10.08 -3.39 -9.89
N THR A 118 -9.91 -2.09 -10.08
CA THR A 118 -10.99 -1.10 -9.98
C THR A 118 -11.90 -1.16 -11.19
N LYS A 119 -11.34 -1.28 -12.41
CA LYS A 119 -12.16 -1.50 -13.63
C LYS A 119 -12.98 -2.78 -13.57
N ALA A 120 -12.47 -3.82 -12.92
CA ALA A 120 -13.19 -5.09 -12.76
C ALA A 120 -14.15 -5.12 -11.56
N CYS A 121 -14.05 -4.17 -10.63
CA CYS A 121 -14.83 -4.22 -9.40
C CYS A 121 -16.30 -3.82 -9.66
N PRO A 122 -17.28 -4.70 -9.38
CA PRO A 122 -18.69 -4.34 -9.55
C PRO A 122 -19.15 -3.24 -8.58
N MET A 123 -18.40 -3.03 -7.50
CA MET A 123 -18.67 -1.99 -6.49
C MET A 123 -17.92 -0.69 -6.78
N GLY A 124 -17.12 -0.62 -7.86
CA GLY A 124 -16.36 0.58 -8.23
C GLY A 124 -15.26 0.97 -7.24
N ILE A 125 -14.71 0.02 -6.47
CA ILE A 125 -13.71 0.31 -5.43
C ILE A 125 -12.37 0.70 -6.06
N ASP A 126 -11.87 1.89 -5.73
CA ASP A 126 -10.50 2.33 -6.07
C ASP A 126 -9.47 1.64 -5.15
N THR A 127 -9.09 0.41 -5.51
CA THR A 127 -8.10 -0.34 -4.73
C THR A 127 -6.69 0.27 -4.82
N PRO A 128 -6.22 0.76 -5.98
CA PRO A 128 -4.94 1.49 -6.06
C PRO A 128 -4.86 2.68 -5.10
N ARG A 129 -5.95 3.43 -4.91
CA ARG A 129 -6.02 4.51 -3.92
C ARG A 129 -5.85 3.98 -2.50
N LEU A 130 -6.55 2.91 -2.14
CA LEU A 130 -6.40 2.26 -0.82
C LEU A 130 -4.97 1.75 -0.59
N VAL A 131 -4.37 1.11 -1.60
CA VAL A 131 -2.97 0.66 -1.54
C VAL A 131 -2.00 1.84 -1.44
N SER A 132 -2.30 2.97 -2.08
CA SER A 132 -1.48 4.18 -2.00
C SER A 132 -1.51 4.80 -0.60
N ILE A 133 -2.65 4.74 0.10
CA ILE A 133 -2.75 5.11 1.52
C ILE A 133 -1.88 4.20 2.38
N VAL A 134 -1.94 2.89 2.15
CA VAL A 134 -1.10 1.90 2.84
C VAL A 134 0.39 2.19 2.59
N ARG A 135 0.80 2.46 1.33
CA ARG A 135 2.18 2.85 1.01
C ARG A 135 2.58 4.12 1.75
N GLY A 136 1.72 5.13 1.79
CA GLY A 136 1.94 6.36 2.55
C GLY A 136 2.16 6.09 4.04
N ALA A 137 1.36 5.20 4.64
CA ALA A 137 1.48 4.80 6.02
C ALA A 137 2.79 4.06 6.31
N LEU A 138 3.18 3.12 5.45
CA LEU A 138 4.46 2.42 5.53
C LEU A 138 5.63 3.39 5.39
N THR A 139 5.55 4.33 4.45
CA THR A 139 6.55 5.37 4.27
C THR A 139 6.66 6.27 5.49
N HIS A 140 5.53 6.66 6.10
CA HIS A 140 5.51 7.43 7.33
C HIS A 140 6.11 6.66 8.52
N ALA A 141 5.92 5.34 8.55
CA ALA A 141 6.55 4.44 9.50
C ALA A 141 8.04 4.15 9.18
N GLY A 142 8.58 4.68 8.07
CA GLY A 142 9.98 4.48 7.68
C GLY A 142 10.28 3.15 7.00
N LEU A 143 9.26 2.47 6.48
CA LEU A 143 9.35 1.16 5.82
C LEU A 143 9.32 1.27 4.29
N THR A 144 9.89 2.34 3.74
CA THR A 144 9.95 2.55 2.29
C THR A 144 11.10 1.73 1.69
N PRO A 145 10.89 1.00 0.58
CA PRO A 145 11.98 0.38 -0.17
C PRO A 145 13.14 1.33 -0.44
N LYS A 146 14.36 0.85 -0.22
CA LYS A 146 15.58 1.67 -0.34
C LYS A 146 15.67 2.35 -1.70
N ASP A 147 15.48 1.60 -2.78
CA ASP A 147 15.59 2.13 -4.14
C ASP A 147 14.59 3.27 -4.41
N LEU A 148 13.38 3.16 -3.85
CA LEU A 148 12.36 4.21 -3.97
C LEU A 148 12.70 5.44 -3.11
N ALA A 149 13.23 5.21 -1.90
CA ALA A 149 13.67 6.30 -1.03
C ALA A 149 14.86 7.05 -1.65
N ASP A 150 15.83 6.34 -2.24
CA ASP A 150 16.99 6.92 -2.90
C ASP A 150 16.60 7.72 -4.14
N ALA A 151 15.73 7.19 -5.00
CA ALA A 151 15.21 7.92 -6.15
C ALA A 151 14.45 9.20 -5.74
N THR A 152 13.72 9.15 -4.62
CA THR A 152 13.03 10.32 -4.08
C THR A 152 14.02 11.36 -3.56
N ASN A 153 15.04 10.94 -2.80
CA ASN A 153 16.09 11.84 -2.30
C ASN A 153 16.85 12.50 -3.48
N LEU A 154 17.20 11.73 -4.52
CA LEU A 154 17.82 12.27 -5.74
C LEU A 154 16.93 13.30 -6.44
N SER A 155 15.61 13.07 -6.47
CA SER A 155 14.66 14.03 -7.03
C SER A 155 14.67 15.36 -6.26
N VAL A 156 14.76 15.31 -4.94
CA VAL A 156 14.84 16.51 -4.08
C VAL A 156 16.17 17.23 -4.25
N GLU A 157 17.29 16.50 -4.28
CA GLU A 157 18.63 17.07 -4.33
C GLU A 157 19.01 17.59 -5.72
N LYS A 158 18.65 16.84 -6.78
CA LYS A 158 19.11 17.06 -8.16
C LYS A 158 17.99 17.42 -9.13
N GLY A 159 16.73 17.40 -8.71
CA GLY A 159 15.59 17.61 -9.60
C GLY A 159 15.29 16.43 -10.53
N SER A 160 15.95 15.27 -10.36
CA SER A 160 15.76 14.08 -11.19
C SER A 160 15.80 12.81 -10.33
N PRO A 161 14.83 11.88 -10.49
CA PRO A 161 14.84 10.59 -9.78
C PRO A 161 16.00 9.69 -10.17
N LEU A 162 16.55 9.89 -11.37
CA LEU A 162 17.72 9.18 -11.88
C LEU A 162 19.04 9.93 -11.57
N GLY A 163 18.98 11.06 -10.86
CA GLY A 163 20.14 11.91 -10.60
C GLY A 163 20.81 12.50 -11.84
N VAL A 164 20.08 12.64 -12.95
CA VAL A 164 20.54 13.20 -14.23
C VAL A 164 20.76 14.69 -14.09
N ASP A 165 21.97 15.14 -14.39
CA ASP A 165 22.30 16.56 -14.48
C ASP A 165 21.88 17.14 -15.84
N THR A 166 21.87 18.47 -15.93
CA THR A 166 21.44 19.19 -17.14
C THR A 166 22.24 18.82 -18.39
N GLN A 167 23.55 18.57 -18.29
CA GLN A 167 24.37 18.22 -19.45
C GLN A 167 23.98 16.83 -19.97
N THR A 168 23.86 15.85 -19.08
CA THR A 168 23.38 14.51 -19.43
C THR A 168 21.97 14.57 -20.03
N PHE A 169 21.09 15.44 -19.53
CA PHE A 169 19.76 15.64 -20.10
C PHE A 169 19.81 16.19 -21.54
N LEU A 170 20.63 17.22 -21.79
CA LEU A 170 20.80 17.79 -23.14
C LEU A 170 21.37 16.77 -24.13
N GLN A 171 22.36 15.97 -23.72
CA GLN A 171 22.90 14.89 -24.55
C GLN A 171 21.84 13.83 -24.92
N ARG A 172 20.93 13.51 -23.99
CA ARG A 172 19.82 12.58 -24.28
C ARG A 172 18.81 13.16 -25.25
N LEU A 173 18.55 14.47 -25.21
CA LEU A 173 17.71 15.13 -26.20
C LEU A 173 18.33 15.07 -27.58
N GLU A 174 19.64 15.33 -27.70
CA GLU A 174 20.38 15.24 -28.96
C GLU A 174 20.42 13.81 -29.53
N PHE A 175 20.47 12.78 -28.68
CA PHE A 175 20.41 11.39 -29.11
C PHE A 175 19.04 10.98 -29.69
N ILE A 176 17.95 11.57 -29.20
CA ILE A 176 16.57 11.23 -29.61
C ILE A 176 16.10 12.09 -30.80
N SER A 177 16.68 13.28 -31.01
CA SER A 177 16.41 14.17 -32.15
C SER A 177 17.08 13.71 -33.43
#